data_AF-A0ABD7TMB5-F1
#
_entry.id   AF-A0ABD7TMB5-F1
#
_cell.length_a   1.000
_cell.length_b   1.000
_cell.length_c   1.000
_cell.angle_alpha   90.00
_cell.angle_beta   90.00
_cell.angle_gamma   90.00
#
_symmetry.space_group_name_H-M   'P 1'
#
loop_
_entity.id
_entity.type
_entity.pdbx_description
1 polymer ?
#
loop_
_entity_poly.entity_id
_entity_poly.type
_entity_poly.pdbx_seq_one_letter_code
_entity_poly.pdbx_strand_id
1 'polypeptide(L)'
;MIVNIRNRVTLALWAGVLCCLSFQAQALIGGNVECGTPGYPTYGYRFQPGEAINVEYSATCTIRRAFPYAAGVNTSITYGTGYNHAALQFVDPSSWTVLPQLDIGKFSGICLGGTCQRLPLNTVVRYRYNLVGTAPRTTGTRNVQVRIGVTSLNYLAWAEWFLDMPFVYTVYTPACTLSSPSAVNLRFGNISNADLSSQVQSTTVSVKCATAVQATATLRPSQAVVNATTGVSRTTLAGLNMQAIWTDSYNPVDFSGVRNLQLKTGSNNVNLSFKPQLVAGQSPTGAFQSQYTLTIDYR
;
A
#
# COMPACT_ATOMS: atom_id res chain seq x y z
N MET A 1 -42.57 63.68 33.79
CA MET A 1 -42.22 63.09 32.48
C MET A 1 -40.84 62.45 32.61
N ILE A 2 -40.77 61.25 33.21
CA ILE A 2 -39.49 60.57 33.52
C ILE A 2 -39.32 59.48 32.48
N VAL A 3 -38.54 59.77 31.45
CA VAL A 3 -38.26 58.84 30.35
C VAL A 3 -37.29 57.77 30.87
N ASN A 4 -37.68 56.52 30.66
CA ASN A 4 -37.06 55.30 31.19
C ASN A 4 -35.68 55.04 30.54
N ILE A 5 -34.63 55.61 31.13
CA ILE A 5 -33.22 55.50 30.69
C ILE A 5 -32.72 54.05 30.71
N ARG A 6 -33.28 53.21 31.60
CA ARG A 6 -32.82 51.82 31.81
C ARG A 6 -33.11 50.89 30.63
N ASN A 7 -34.21 51.11 29.91
CA ASN A 7 -34.58 50.30 28.73
C ASN A 7 -33.77 50.66 27.47
N ARG A 8 -33.23 51.87 27.39
CA ARG A 8 -32.42 52.31 26.23
C ARG A 8 -30.99 51.74 26.28
N VAL A 9 -30.43 51.61 27.48
CA VAL A 9 -29.07 51.04 27.68
C VAL A 9 -29.06 49.54 27.43
N THR A 10 -30.12 48.82 27.82
CA THR A 10 -30.25 47.38 27.55
C THR A 10 -30.45 47.10 26.06
N LEU A 11 -31.27 47.89 25.35
CA LEU A 11 -31.42 47.72 23.90
C LEU A 11 -30.10 47.97 23.13
N ALA A 12 -29.32 48.97 23.55
CA ALA A 12 -28.01 49.27 22.95
C ALA A 12 -26.96 48.19 23.21
N LEU A 13 -26.98 47.57 24.40
CA LEU A 13 -26.13 46.43 24.74
C LEU A 13 -26.51 45.17 23.95
N TRP A 14 -27.80 44.89 23.75
CA TRP A 14 -28.25 43.78 22.92
C TRP A 14 -27.91 43.99 21.43
N ALA A 15 -28.05 45.21 20.90
CA ALA A 15 -27.64 45.55 19.54
C ALA A 15 -26.12 45.48 19.34
N GLY A 16 -25.33 45.88 20.35
CA GLY A 16 -23.87 45.75 20.35
C GLY A 16 -23.41 44.29 20.35
N VAL A 17 -24.05 43.43 21.15
CA VAL A 17 -23.76 41.99 21.18
C VAL A 17 -24.16 41.29 19.88
N LEU A 18 -25.28 41.67 19.26
CA LEU A 18 -25.71 41.14 17.95
C LEU A 18 -24.80 41.57 16.79
N CYS A 19 -24.26 42.81 16.81
CA CYS A 19 -23.24 43.26 15.84
C CYS A 19 -21.86 42.61 16.06
N CYS A 20 -21.53 42.19 17.29
CA CYS A 20 -20.30 41.45 17.57
C CYS A 20 -20.42 39.94 17.28
N LEU A 21 -21.63 39.38 17.23
CA LEU A 21 -21.89 37.98 16.83
C LEU A 21 -21.99 37.80 15.32
N SER A 22 -22.11 38.88 14.54
CA SER A 22 -22.12 38.86 13.07
C SER A 22 -20.72 38.81 12.45
N PHE A 23 -19.74 38.15 13.09
CA PHE A 23 -18.58 37.68 12.34
C PHE A 23 -19.09 36.68 11.30
N GLN A 24 -19.04 37.13 10.06
CA GLN A 24 -19.73 36.59 8.90
C GLN A 24 -19.43 35.09 8.73
N ALA A 25 -20.43 34.24 8.97
CA ALA A 25 -20.52 33.00 8.23
C ALA A 25 -20.80 33.39 6.77
N GLN A 26 -19.76 33.70 6.00
CA GLN A 26 -19.87 33.92 4.57
C GLN A 26 -20.29 32.58 3.97
N ALA A 27 -21.57 32.45 3.63
CA ALA A 27 -22.05 31.27 2.93
C ALA A 27 -21.31 31.14 1.60
N LEU A 28 -20.61 30.02 1.42
CA LEU A 28 -19.90 29.74 0.19
C LEU A 28 -20.93 29.45 -0.92
N ILE A 29 -20.72 30.08 -2.06
CA ILE A 29 -21.57 30.01 -3.25
C ILE A 29 -20.91 29.02 -4.21
N GLY A 30 -21.51 27.83 -4.34
CA GLY A 30 -21.11 26.80 -5.29
C GLY A 30 -21.81 26.91 -6.65
N GLY A 31 -21.55 25.95 -7.54
CA GLY A 31 -22.06 25.91 -8.91
C GLY A 31 -21.35 26.89 -9.84
N ASN A 32 -20.09 27.22 -9.56
CA ASN A 32 -19.26 28.11 -10.37
C ASN A 32 -18.57 27.37 -11.51
N VAL A 33 -18.22 26.11 -11.31
CA VAL A 33 -17.59 25.23 -12.30
C VAL A 33 -18.28 23.87 -12.35
N GLU A 34 -18.30 23.28 -13.54
CA GLU A 34 -18.71 21.89 -13.75
C GLU A 34 -17.55 21.15 -14.38
N CYS A 35 -16.95 20.21 -13.66
CA CYS A 35 -15.75 19.50 -14.07
C CYS A 35 -16.03 18.03 -14.32
N GLY A 36 -15.39 17.47 -15.35
CA GLY A 36 -15.35 16.02 -15.52
C GLY A 36 -14.63 15.35 -14.35
N THR A 37 -15.03 14.13 -14.04
CA THR A 37 -14.35 13.30 -13.03
C THR A 37 -13.20 12.53 -13.67
N PRO A 38 -11.96 12.63 -13.14
CA PRO A 38 -10.87 11.79 -13.60
C PRO A 38 -11.14 10.32 -13.28
N GLY A 39 -10.59 9.41 -14.08
CA GLY A 39 -10.74 7.97 -13.87
C GLY A 39 -10.11 7.52 -12.56
N TYR A 40 -10.78 6.59 -11.87
CA TYR A 40 -10.31 6.00 -10.62
C TYR A 40 -10.28 4.47 -10.72
N PRO A 41 -9.18 3.80 -10.37
CA PRO A 41 -9.12 2.34 -10.41
C PRO A 41 -10.01 1.73 -9.32
N THR A 42 -10.88 0.79 -9.71
CA THR A 42 -11.87 0.13 -8.83
C THR A 42 -11.27 -0.47 -7.55
N TYR A 43 -10.01 -0.89 -7.58
CA TYR A 43 -9.30 -1.51 -6.45
C TYR A 43 -8.25 -0.58 -5.79
N GLY A 44 -8.26 0.70 -6.13
CA GLY A 44 -7.24 1.66 -5.70
C GLY A 44 -5.89 1.45 -6.37
N TYR A 45 -4.88 2.13 -5.84
CA TYR A 45 -3.51 2.11 -6.35
C TYR A 45 -2.63 1.13 -5.56
N ARG A 46 -1.56 0.61 -6.18
CA ARG A 46 -0.63 -0.32 -5.54
C ARG A 46 0.79 0.19 -5.68
N PHE A 47 1.50 0.21 -4.55
CA PHE A 47 2.88 0.68 -4.48
C PHE A 47 3.73 -0.28 -3.65
N GLN A 48 5.03 -0.32 -3.92
CA GLN A 48 6.02 -0.95 -3.08
C GLN A 48 6.45 -0.01 -1.94
N PRO A 49 6.98 -0.53 -0.83
CA PRO A 49 7.54 0.28 0.24
C PRO A 49 8.59 1.29 -0.29
N GLY A 50 8.37 2.59 -0.07
CA GLY A 50 9.28 3.64 -0.54
C GLY A 50 9.16 4.03 -2.02
N GLU A 51 8.22 3.42 -2.77
CA GLU A 51 7.97 3.79 -4.16
C GLU A 51 7.40 5.22 -4.27
N ALA A 52 7.79 5.94 -5.33
CA ALA A 52 7.24 7.26 -5.61
C ALA A 52 5.76 7.14 -6.02
N ILE A 53 4.90 7.89 -5.34
CA ILE A 53 3.50 8.06 -5.73
C ILE A 53 3.47 9.23 -6.72
N ASN A 54 2.90 8.99 -7.90
CA ASN A 54 2.67 10.04 -8.91
C ASN A 54 1.40 9.67 -9.69
N VAL A 55 0.27 10.25 -9.29
CA VAL A 55 -1.05 9.95 -9.87
C VAL A 55 -1.63 11.21 -10.48
N GLU A 56 -1.93 11.16 -11.77
CA GLU A 56 -2.50 12.29 -12.51
C GLU A 56 -4.01 12.41 -12.29
N TYR A 57 -4.45 13.63 -12.00
CA TYR A 57 -5.83 14.09 -11.99
C TYR A 57 -5.98 15.13 -13.10
N SER A 58 -6.57 14.73 -14.21
CA SER A 58 -6.81 15.60 -15.35
C SER A 58 -8.24 15.48 -15.86
N ALA A 59 -8.87 16.61 -16.11
CA ALA A 59 -10.19 16.70 -16.71
C ALA A 59 -10.40 18.08 -17.33
N THR A 60 -11.61 18.29 -17.84
CA THR A 60 -12.06 19.57 -18.38
C THR A 60 -13.16 20.13 -17.49
N CYS A 61 -13.13 21.44 -17.25
CA CYS A 61 -14.14 22.18 -16.50
C CYS A 61 -14.82 23.21 -17.41
N THR A 62 -16.14 23.33 -17.30
CA THR A 62 -16.93 24.40 -17.89
C THR A 62 -17.31 25.41 -16.82
N ILE A 63 -17.03 26.68 -17.08
CA ILE A 63 -17.34 27.77 -16.16
C ILE A 63 -18.85 28.06 -16.21
N ARG A 64 -19.55 27.85 -15.09
CA ARG A 64 -21.00 28.08 -14.90
C ARG A 64 -21.31 29.41 -14.23
N ARG A 65 -20.32 30.01 -13.56
CA ARG A 65 -20.34 31.40 -13.10
C ARG A 65 -19.03 32.06 -13.48
N ALA A 66 -19.09 33.23 -14.13
CA ALA A 66 -17.89 33.91 -14.59
C ALA A 66 -16.96 34.27 -13.42
N PHE A 67 -15.65 34.03 -13.58
CA PHE A 67 -14.61 34.51 -12.67
C PHE A 67 -14.03 35.81 -13.25
N PRO A 68 -14.38 36.99 -12.71
CA PRO A 68 -14.08 38.27 -13.37
C PRO A 68 -12.59 38.60 -13.44
N TYR A 69 -11.82 38.11 -12.47
CA TYR A 69 -10.38 38.35 -12.36
C TYR A 69 -9.57 37.07 -12.52
N ALA A 70 -9.87 36.05 -11.71
CA ALA A 70 -9.23 34.74 -11.76
C ALA A 70 -10.00 33.71 -10.90
N ALA A 71 -9.73 32.43 -11.15
CA ALA A 71 -10.13 31.32 -10.30
C ALA A 71 -8.88 30.67 -9.70
N GLY A 72 -8.61 30.89 -8.41
CA GLY A 72 -7.48 30.30 -7.71
C GLY A 72 -7.79 28.86 -7.30
N VAL A 73 -6.83 27.95 -7.42
CA VAL A 73 -6.96 26.53 -7.10
C VAL A 73 -6.68 26.29 -5.63
N ASN A 74 -7.60 25.60 -4.96
CA ASN A 74 -7.48 25.17 -3.58
C ASN A 74 -7.29 23.65 -3.57
N THR A 75 -6.51 23.14 -2.62
CA THR A 75 -6.37 21.70 -2.40
C THR A 75 -6.56 21.35 -0.93
N SER A 76 -7.07 20.14 -0.67
CA SER A 76 -7.15 19.59 0.68
C SER A 76 -6.88 18.09 0.63
N ILE A 77 -6.15 17.61 1.63
CA ILE A 77 -5.79 16.20 1.80
C ILE A 77 -6.11 15.83 3.24
N THR A 78 -7.12 14.98 3.41
CA THR A 78 -7.55 14.50 4.73
C THR A 78 -7.21 13.04 4.87
N TYR A 79 -6.32 12.72 5.81
CA TYR A 79 -5.91 11.34 6.06
C TYR A 79 -7.02 10.60 6.80
N GLY A 80 -7.52 9.53 6.19
CA GLY A 80 -8.56 8.67 6.75
C GLY A 80 -7.95 7.50 7.51
N THR A 81 -8.47 6.30 7.26
CA THR A 81 -8.03 5.07 7.94
C THR A 81 -6.64 4.60 7.49
N GLY A 82 -5.97 3.89 8.39
CA GLY A 82 -4.59 3.41 8.24
C GLY A 82 -3.62 4.16 9.14
N TYR A 83 -2.38 3.66 9.25
CA TYR A 83 -1.29 4.30 9.97
C TYR A 83 -0.14 4.61 9.02
N ASN A 84 0.69 5.61 9.37
CA ASN A 84 1.85 6.04 8.57
C ASN A 84 1.46 6.32 7.12
N HIS A 85 0.56 7.28 6.88
CA HIS A 85 0.21 7.70 5.53
C HIS A 85 1.41 8.32 4.80
N ALA A 86 1.36 8.29 3.47
CA ALA A 86 2.31 9.00 2.64
C ALA A 86 2.11 10.51 2.87
N ALA A 87 3.20 11.28 2.93
CA ALA A 87 3.10 12.73 2.87
C ALA A 87 2.72 13.12 1.43
N LEU A 88 1.43 13.36 1.21
CA LEU A 88 0.88 13.64 -0.10
C LEU A 88 0.75 15.14 -0.34
N GLN A 89 0.96 15.55 -1.59
CA GLN A 89 0.80 16.93 -2.06
C GLN A 89 0.33 16.92 -3.51
N PHE A 90 -0.39 17.97 -3.92
CA PHE A 90 -0.68 18.18 -5.34
C PHE A 90 0.39 19.07 -5.96
N VAL A 91 0.78 18.77 -7.19
CA VAL A 91 1.68 19.60 -8.00
C VAL A 91 1.08 19.87 -9.37
N ASP A 92 1.38 21.03 -9.93
CA ASP A 92 1.21 21.28 -11.36
C ASP A 92 2.39 20.63 -12.11
N PRO A 93 2.17 19.62 -12.96
CA PRO A 93 3.25 18.90 -13.64
C PRO A 93 3.96 19.74 -14.71
N SER A 94 3.40 20.89 -15.14
CA SER A 94 4.04 21.77 -16.12
C SER A 94 5.11 22.66 -15.50
N SER A 95 4.89 23.09 -14.26
CA SER A 95 5.77 24.01 -13.53
C SER A 95 6.45 23.37 -12.33
N TRP A 96 6.10 22.13 -11.98
CA TRP A 96 6.48 21.44 -10.75
C TRP A 96 6.19 22.25 -9.47
N THR A 97 5.24 23.18 -9.55
CA THR A 97 4.85 24.02 -8.41
C THR A 97 3.86 23.26 -7.53
N VAL A 98 4.12 23.24 -6.23
CA VAL A 98 3.21 22.66 -5.23
C VAL A 98 1.95 23.52 -5.15
N LEU A 99 0.80 22.88 -5.32
CA LEU A 99 -0.48 23.54 -5.13
C LEU A 99 -0.72 23.74 -3.63
N PRO A 100 -1.12 24.95 -3.20
CA PRO A 100 -1.26 25.23 -1.79
C PRO A 100 -2.46 24.47 -1.19
N GLN A 101 -2.24 23.93 0.01
CA GLN A 101 -3.30 23.36 0.83
C GLN A 101 -3.99 24.50 1.58
N LEU A 102 -5.10 24.97 1.02
CA LEU A 102 -5.87 26.11 1.51
C LEU A 102 -7.34 25.76 1.46
N ASP A 103 -8.06 26.09 2.54
CA ASP A 103 -9.52 25.99 2.54
C ASP A 103 -10.15 26.85 1.42
N ILE A 104 -11.30 26.40 0.94
CA ILE A 104 -12.14 27.20 0.04
C ILE A 104 -12.53 28.53 0.71
N GLY A 105 -12.60 29.59 -0.09
CA GLY A 105 -12.75 30.96 0.43
C GLY A 105 -11.43 31.70 0.67
N LYS A 106 -10.29 31.07 0.38
CA LYS A 106 -8.96 31.71 0.34
C LYS A 106 -8.36 31.60 -1.06
N PHE A 107 -7.96 32.72 -1.65
CA PHE A 107 -7.33 32.72 -2.96
C PHE A 107 -5.86 32.28 -2.88
N SER A 108 -5.45 31.36 -3.75
CA SER A 108 -4.16 30.67 -3.70
C SER A 108 -3.04 31.27 -4.56
N GLY A 109 -3.37 32.19 -5.47
CA GLY A 109 -2.41 32.73 -6.45
C GLY A 109 -2.07 31.80 -7.61
N ILE A 110 -2.37 30.50 -7.52
CA ILE A 110 -2.25 29.54 -8.63
C ILE A 110 -3.62 29.33 -9.24
N CYS A 111 -3.77 29.51 -10.55
CA CYS A 111 -5.09 29.56 -11.16
C CYS A 111 -5.49 28.30 -11.94
N LEU A 112 -6.80 28.06 -12.01
CA LEU A 112 -7.38 26.97 -12.78
C LEU A 112 -6.99 27.13 -14.24
N GLY A 113 -6.35 26.11 -14.82
CA GLY A 113 -5.79 26.19 -16.18
C GLY A 113 -4.41 26.86 -16.28
N GLY A 114 -3.73 27.07 -15.15
CA GLY A 114 -2.34 27.55 -15.06
C GLY A 114 -2.23 29.07 -15.04
N THR A 115 -2.83 29.77 -16.00
CA THR A 115 -2.74 31.24 -16.08
C THR A 115 -3.87 31.94 -15.32
N CYS A 116 -3.52 32.90 -14.46
CA CYS A 116 -4.49 33.75 -13.78
C CYS A 116 -5.06 34.80 -14.73
N GLN A 117 -6.28 34.56 -15.20
CA GLN A 117 -7.00 35.46 -16.10
C GLN A 117 -8.50 35.38 -15.85
N ARG A 118 -9.22 36.35 -16.41
CA ARG A 118 -10.68 36.34 -16.43
C ARG A 118 -11.18 35.09 -17.14
N LEU A 119 -12.14 34.40 -16.53
CA LEU A 119 -12.82 33.25 -17.12
C LEU A 119 -14.32 33.56 -17.30
N PRO A 120 -14.75 33.97 -18.52
CA PRO A 120 -16.16 34.20 -18.83
C PRO A 120 -17.04 32.95 -18.67
N LEU A 121 -18.35 33.17 -18.59
CA LEU A 121 -19.35 32.09 -18.62
C LEU A 121 -19.14 31.17 -19.85
N ASN A 122 -19.34 29.87 -19.65
CA ASN A 122 -19.16 28.81 -20.65
C ASN A 122 -17.73 28.65 -21.20
N THR A 123 -16.74 29.30 -20.58
CA THR A 123 -15.33 29.04 -20.89
C THR A 123 -14.99 27.60 -20.52
N VAL A 124 -14.21 26.93 -21.36
CA VAL A 124 -13.77 25.56 -21.14
C VAL A 124 -12.30 25.59 -20.77
N VAL A 125 -11.97 25.11 -19.57
CA VAL A 125 -10.61 25.09 -19.02
C VAL A 125 -10.20 23.65 -18.76
N ARG A 126 -9.01 23.28 -19.21
CA ARG A 126 -8.41 21.99 -18.87
C ARG A 126 -7.53 22.15 -17.65
N TYR A 127 -7.61 21.22 -16.71
CA TYR A 127 -6.67 21.15 -15.61
C TYR A 127 -5.93 19.81 -15.63
N ARG A 128 -4.70 19.82 -15.12
CA ARG A 128 -3.86 18.65 -14.98
C ARG A 128 -3.01 18.85 -13.72
N TYR A 129 -3.23 18.02 -12.72
CA TYR A 129 -2.50 18.08 -11.45
C TYR A 129 -2.07 16.68 -11.05
N ASN A 130 -0.89 16.53 -10.47
CA ASN A 130 -0.42 15.23 -9.99
C ASN A 130 -0.46 15.20 -8.47
N LEU A 131 -1.06 14.15 -7.91
CA LEU A 131 -0.90 13.80 -6.52
C LEU A 131 0.43 13.05 -6.37
N VAL A 132 1.36 13.65 -5.63
CA VAL A 132 2.71 13.14 -5.45
C VAL A 132 3.00 12.85 -3.98
N GLY A 133 3.92 11.91 -3.74
CA GLY A 133 4.42 11.58 -2.43
C GLY A 133 5.34 10.36 -2.48
N THR A 134 5.64 9.79 -1.31
CA THR A 134 6.41 8.54 -1.21
C THR A 134 5.60 7.54 -0.40
N ALA A 135 5.44 6.33 -0.96
CA ALA A 135 4.76 5.25 -0.29
C ALA A 135 5.48 4.92 1.03
N PRO A 136 4.75 4.77 2.14
CA PRO A 136 5.34 4.46 3.44
C PRO A 136 6.02 3.09 3.42
N ARG A 137 6.95 2.88 4.37
CA ARG A 137 7.67 1.60 4.48
C ARG A 137 6.82 0.45 5.02
N THR A 138 5.72 0.76 5.70
CA THR A 138 4.83 -0.26 6.27
C THR A 138 3.79 -0.69 5.25
N THR A 139 3.56 -2.00 5.17
CA THR A 139 2.53 -2.59 4.30
C THR A 139 1.13 -2.26 4.80
N GLY A 140 0.15 -2.42 3.91
CA GLY A 140 -1.27 -2.25 4.22
C GLY A 140 -1.98 -1.25 3.32
N THR A 141 -3.30 -1.28 3.38
CA THR A 141 -4.20 -0.39 2.64
C THR A 141 -4.50 0.86 3.44
N ARG A 142 -4.52 2.00 2.76
CA ARG A 142 -4.77 3.32 3.32
C ARG A 142 -5.78 4.08 2.49
N ASN A 143 -6.55 4.91 3.17
CA ASN A 143 -7.53 5.77 2.54
C ASN A 143 -7.22 7.23 2.89
N VAL A 144 -7.22 8.08 1.88
CA VAL A 144 -7.02 9.53 2.00
C VAL A 144 -8.10 10.21 1.18
N GLN A 145 -8.82 11.17 1.75
CA GLN A 145 -9.73 12.00 0.97
C GLN A 145 -8.91 13.11 0.31
N VAL A 146 -9.01 13.25 -1.00
CA VAL A 146 -8.35 14.32 -1.76
C VAL A 146 -9.38 15.24 -2.40
N ARG A 147 -9.13 16.54 -2.30
CA ARG A 147 -10.02 17.57 -2.83
C ARG A 147 -9.26 18.60 -3.65
N ILE A 148 -9.88 19.01 -4.74
CA ILE A 148 -9.44 20.13 -5.58
C ILE A 148 -10.64 21.05 -5.77
N GLY A 149 -10.41 22.34 -5.53
CA GLY A 149 -11.44 23.35 -5.54
C GLY A 149 -10.98 24.63 -6.20
N VAL A 150 -11.89 25.58 -6.30
CA VAL A 150 -11.60 26.93 -6.77
C VAL A 150 -12.12 27.97 -5.78
N THR A 151 -11.45 29.11 -5.72
CA THR A 151 -11.91 30.34 -5.05
C THR A 151 -11.68 31.52 -5.99
N SER A 152 -12.70 32.37 -6.18
CA SER A 152 -12.58 33.55 -7.04
C SER A 152 -11.71 34.65 -6.41
N LEU A 153 -10.83 35.25 -7.22
CA LEU A 153 -10.11 36.46 -6.83
C LEU A 153 -11.08 37.63 -6.64
N ASN A 154 -10.98 38.32 -5.50
CA ASN A 154 -11.85 39.42 -5.05
C ASN A 154 -13.30 39.06 -4.72
N TYR A 155 -13.75 37.83 -4.99
CA TYR A 155 -15.08 37.33 -4.65
C TYR A 155 -14.96 36.01 -3.87
N LEU A 156 -14.36 36.06 -2.68
CA LEU A 156 -13.98 34.87 -1.91
C LEU A 156 -15.15 33.94 -1.57
N ALA A 157 -16.38 34.45 -1.49
CA ALA A 157 -17.58 33.63 -1.31
C ALA A 157 -17.86 32.72 -2.52
N TRP A 158 -17.36 33.03 -3.72
CA TRP A 158 -17.50 32.19 -4.91
C TRP A 158 -16.41 31.12 -4.90
N ALA A 159 -16.67 30.07 -4.13
CA ALA A 159 -15.72 29.00 -3.90
C ALA A 159 -16.44 27.66 -3.75
N GLU A 160 -15.82 26.60 -4.28
CA GLU A 160 -16.33 25.24 -4.18
C GLU A 160 -15.23 24.20 -4.37
N TRP A 161 -15.46 23.00 -3.84
CA TRP A 161 -14.73 21.79 -4.22
C TRP A 161 -15.39 21.20 -5.47
N PHE A 162 -14.67 21.13 -6.58
CA PHE A 162 -15.17 20.53 -7.82
C PHE A 162 -14.68 19.09 -7.99
N LEU A 163 -13.67 18.69 -7.22
CA LEU A 163 -13.20 17.32 -7.07
C LEU A 163 -13.19 16.97 -5.58
N ASP A 164 -13.88 15.90 -5.21
CA ASP A 164 -13.86 15.32 -3.87
C ASP A 164 -13.90 13.80 -3.99
N MET A 165 -12.74 13.15 -3.90
CA MET A 165 -12.62 11.71 -4.17
C MET A 165 -11.72 10.99 -3.16
N PRO A 166 -12.01 9.70 -2.86
CA PRO A 166 -11.13 8.89 -2.07
C PRO A 166 -9.91 8.44 -2.89
N PHE A 167 -8.72 8.67 -2.36
CA PHE A 167 -7.47 8.08 -2.80
C PHE A 167 -7.16 6.87 -1.91
N VAL A 168 -7.42 5.67 -2.44
CA VAL A 168 -7.11 4.40 -1.77
C VAL A 168 -5.86 3.83 -2.38
N TYR A 169 -4.88 3.49 -1.54
CA TYR A 169 -3.65 2.86 -1.99
C TYR A 169 -3.19 1.76 -1.04
N THR A 170 -2.59 0.71 -1.61
CA THR A 170 -2.05 -0.44 -0.87
C THR A 170 -0.54 -0.50 -1.07
N VAL A 171 0.19 -0.49 0.06
CA VAL A 171 1.61 -0.80 0.06
C VAL A 171 1.79 -2.30 0.27
N TYR A 172 2.43 -2.98 -0.68
CA TYR A 172 2.62 -4.43 -0.65
C TYR A 172 4.10 -4.79 -0.83
N THR A 173 4.53 -5.84 -0.14
CA THR A 173 5.86 -6.43 -0.35
C THR A 173 5.78 -7.37 -1.56
N PRO A 174 6.51 -7.13 -2.66
CA PRO A 174 6.53 -8.05 -3.79
C PRO A 174 7.17 -9.38 -3.37
N ALA A 175 6.58 -10.50 -3.80
CA ALA A 175 7.19 -11.81 -3.63
C ALA A 175 8.50 -11.92 -4.44
N CYS A 176 9.46 -12.69 -3.94
CA CYS A 176 10.63 -13.04 -4.74
C CYS A 176 10.21 -14.00 -5.86
N THR A 177 10.90 -13.96 -6.99
CA THR A 177 10.66 -14.88 -8.11
C THR A 177 11.46 -16.15 -7.93
N LEU A 178 10.84 -17.31 -8.17
CA LEU A 178 11.55 -18.58 -8.16
C LEU A 178 12.54 -18.62 -9.34
N SER A 179 13.82 -18.81 -9.04
CA SER A 179 14.89 -18.91 -10.04
C SER A 179 15.33 -20.34 -10.31
N SER A 180 14.96 -21.27 -9.43
CA SER A 180 15.15 -22.71 -9.58
C SER A 180 13.87 -23.37 -10.13
N PRO A 181 13.92 -24.63 -10.61
CA PRO A 181 12.72 -25.37 -10.98
C PRO A 181 11.73 -25.50 -9.79
N SER A 182 10.44 -25.47 -10.07
CA SER A 182 9.38 -25.62 -9.05
C SER A 182 9.28 -27.03 -8.45
N ALA A 183 9.92 -28.02 -9.08
CA ALA A 183 10.02 -29.37 -8.59
C ALA A 183 11.42 -29.93 -8.85
N VAL A 184 11.96 -30.67 -7.88
CA VAL A 184 13.26 -31.32 -7.98
C VAL A 184 13.11 -32.78 -7.56
N ASN A 185 13.59 -33.70 -8.41
CA ASN A 185 13.62 -35.12 -8.11
C ASN A 185 15.01 -35.51 -7.60
N LEU A 186 15.09 -35.87 -6.33
CA LEU A 186 16.32 -36.37 -5.70
C LEU A 186 16.37 -37.89 -5.79
N ARG A 187 17.43 -38.42 -6.40
CA ARG A 187 17.60 -39.87 -6.62
C ARG A 187 18.66 -40.42 -5.68
N PHE A 188 18.25 -41.32 -4.79
CA PHE A 188 19.17 -42.05 -3.90
C PHE A 188 19.83 -43.25 -4.58
N GLY A 189 19.29 -43.73 -5.71
CA GLY A 189 19.79 -44.94 -6.37
C GLY A 189 19.57 -46.18 -5.50
N ASN A 190 20.47 -47.15 -5.62
CA ASN A 190 20.45 -48.37 -4.82
C ASN A 190 21.22 -48.13 -3.53
N ILE A 191 20.53 -48.24 -2.40
CA ILE A 191 21.12 -48.06 -1.06
C ILE A 191 21.13 -49.40 -0.32
N SER A 192 22.21 -49.69 0.40
CA SER A 192 22.32 -50.84 1.30
C SER A 192 22.06 -50.39 2.73
N ASN A 193 21.59 -51.30 3.59
CA ASN A 193 21.41 -50.98 5.01
C ASN A 193 22.74 -50.66 5.72
N ALA A 194 23.86 -51.14 5.19
CA ALA A 194 25.19 -50.86 5.73
C ALA A 194 25.64 -49.41 5.47
N ASP A 195 25.18 -48.80 4.38
CA ASP A 195 25.65 -47.48 3.93
C ASP A 195 24.66 -46.34 4.22
N LEU A 196 23.49 -46.65 4.81
CA LEU A 196 22.43 -45.67 5.09
C LEU A 196 22.91 -44.40 5.81
N SER A 197 23.90 -44.52 6.68
CA SER A 197 24.43 -43.40 7.46
C SER A 197 25.14 -42.34 6.61
N SER A 198 25.67 -42.70 5.43
CA SER A 198 26.35 -41.81 4.48
C SER A 198 25.45 -41.34 3.34
N GLN A 199 24.26 -41.93 3.19
CA GLN A 199 23.32 -41.57 2.12
C GLN A 199 22.62 -40.25 2.41
N VAL A 200 22.96 -39.22 1.64
CA VAL A 200 22.31 -37.91 1.69
C VAL A 200 22.14 -37.38 0.27
N GLN A 201 20.96 -36.84 -0.02
CA GLN A 201 20.71 -36.08 -1.24
C GLN A 201 20.31 -34.66 -0.88
N SER A 202 20.86 -33.68 -1.59
CA SER A 202 20.64 -32.26 -1.29
C SER A 202 20.09 -31.52 -2.50
N THR A 203 19.33 -30.46 -2.23
CA THR A 203 18.80 -29.55 -3.23
C THR A 203 18.90 -28.12 -2.76
N THR A 204 18.91 -27.21 -3.72
CA THR A 204 18.92 -25.76 -3.50
C THR A 204 17.72 -25.16 -4.20
N VAL A 205 16.85 -24.51 -3.43
CA VAL A 205 15.75 -23.70 -3.94
C VAL A 205 16.23 -22.25 -4.01
N SER A 206 16.43 -21.75 -5.22
CA SER A 206 16.87 -20.37 -5.45
C SER A 206 15.70 -19.45 -5.72
N VAL A 207 15.65 -18.31 -5.04
CA VAL A 207 14.69 -17.22 -5.23
C VAL A 207 15.41 -15.91 -5.46
N LYS A 208 14.88 -15.05 -6.33
CA LYS A 208 15.43 -13.73 -6.65
C LYS A 208 14.48 -12.65 -6.14
N CYS A 209 14.97 -11.82 -5.23
CA CYS A 209 14.20 -10.77 -4.60
C CYS A 209 14.57 -9.41 -5.21
N ALA A 210 13.56 -8.61 -5.59
CA ALA A 210 13.78 -7.26 -6.09
C ALA A 210 14.25 -6.29 -4.99
N THR A 211 13.83 -6.56 -3.75
CA THR A 211 14.21 -5.84 -2.53
C THR A 211 14.54 -6.84 -1.42
N ALA A 212 15.21 -6.40 -0.36
CA ALA A 212 15.37 -7.21 0.83
C ALA A 212 14.00 -7.43 1.50
N VAL A 213 13.70 -8.67 1.89
CA VAL A 213 12.39 -9.08 2.41
C VAL A 213 12.54 -10.13 3.50
N GLN A 214 11.67 -10.07 4.50
CA GLN A 214 11.55 -11.12 5.50
C GLN A 214 10.60 -12.19 4.99
N ALA A 215 10.95 -13.45 5.19
CA ALA A 215 10.09 -14.55 4.80
C ALA A 215 10.05 -15.63 5.88
N THR A 216 9.03 -16.48 5.83
CA THR A 216 8.97 -17.72 6.61
C THR A 216 8.91 -18.90 5.68
N ALA A 217 9.68 -19.94 5.97
CA ALA A 217 9.66 -21.20 5.23
C ALA A 217 9.07 -22.33 6.07
N THR A 218 8.23 -23.15 5.46
CA THR A 218 7.70 -24.40 6.03
C THR A 218 7.94 -25.54 5.05
N LEU A 219 8.27 -26.72 5.58
CA LEU A 219 8.42 -27.93 4.78
C LEU A 219 7.39 -28.94 5.24
N ARG A 220 6.53 -29.40 4.33
CA ARG A 220 5.48 -30.36 4.66
C ARG A 220 5.71 -31.69 3.92
N PRO A 221 5.88 -32.82 4.63
CA PRO A 221 5.90 -34.12 3.99
C PRO A 221 4.49 -34.52 3.53
N SER A 222 4.43 -35.24 2.41
CA SER A 222 3.23 -35.94 1.94
C SER A 222 2.90 -37.19 2.77
N GLN A 223 3.93 -37.82 3.35
CA GLN A 223 3.83 -39.00 4.18
C GLN A 223 3.72 -38.63 5.66
N ALA A 224 3.26 -39.58 6.49
CA ALA A 224 3.06 -39.36 7.92
C ALA A 224 4.34 -38.91 8.63
N VAL A 225 4.22 -37.88 9.46
CA VAL A 225 5.29 -37.41 10.34
C VAL A 225 5.52 -38.44 11.45
N VAL A 226 6.76 -38.85 11.62
CA VAL A 226 7.19 -39.75 12.71
C VAL A 226 7.68 -38.94 13.89
N ASN A 227 8.46 -37.89 13.63
CA ASN A 227 8.91 -36.94 14.64
C ASN A 227 9.03 -35.55 13.99
N ALA A 228 8.19 -34.61 14.43
CA ALA A 228 8.12 -33.28 13.84
C ALA A 228 9.40 -32.47 14.09
N THR A 229 9.90 -32.46 15.33
CA THR A 229 11.02 -31.59 15.74
C THR A 229 12.37 -32.08 15.24
N THR A 230 12.50 -33.36 14.91
CA THR A 230 13.70 -33.93 14.29
C THR A 230 13.57 -34.13 12.78
N GLY A 231 12.49 -33.64 12.17
CA GLY A 231 12.28 -33.64 10.72
C GLY A 231 12.14 -35.01 10.11
N VAL A 232 11.62 -35.99 10.85
CA VAL A 232 11.50 -37.38 10.41
C VAL A 232 10.07 -37.69 9.97
N SER A 233 9.92 -38.13 8.73
CA SER A 233 8.66 -38.62 8.15
C SER A 233 8.84 -40.03 7.61
N ARG A 234 7.74 -40.76 7.46
CA ARG A 234 7.75 -42.06 6.78
C ARG A 234 8.12 -41.91 5.31
N THR A 235 8.65 -42.98 4.71
CA THR A 235 8.65 -43.16 3.25
C THR A 235 7.48 -44.06 2.86
N THR A 236 7.30 -44.32 1.56
CA THR A 236 6.36 -45.35 1.09
C THR A 236 6.79 -46.78 1.46
N LEU A 237 8.06 -47.01 1.82
CA LEU A 237 8.57 -48.30 2.26
C LEU A 237 8.53 -48.38 3.80
N ALA A 238 7.71 -49.28 4.32
CA ALA A 238 7.62 -49.51 5.77
C ALA A 238 8.98 -49.92 6.35
N GLY A 239 9.31 -49.43 7.54
CA GLY A 239 10.62 -49.66 8.18
C GLY A 239 11.73 -48.71 7.71
N LEU A 240 11.48 -47.86 6.70
CA LEU A 240 12.39 -46.81 6.25
C LEU A 240 11.71 -45.43 6.38
N ASN A 241 12.36 -44.55 7.13
CA ASN A 241 12.00 -43.15 7.28
C ASN A 241 12.93 -42.25 6.47
N MET A 242 12.58 -40.98 6.40
CA MET A 242 13.38 -39.93 5.78
C MET A 242 13.45 -38.73 6.72
N GLN A 243 14.67 -38.28 6.97
CA GLN A 243 14.96 -37.07 7.73
C GLN A 243 15.23 -35.90 6.77
N ALA A 244 14.55 -34.78 6.99
CA ALA A 244 14.82 -33.51 6.31
C ALA A 244 15.68 -32.60 7.19
N ILE A 245 16.69 -31.96 6.58
CA ILE A 245 17.69 -31.12 7.25
C ILE A 245 17.82 -29.81 6.49
N TRP A 246 17.92 -28.70 7.20
CA TRP A 246 18.35 -27.42 6.64
C TRP A 246 19.86 -27.45 6.39
N THR A 247 20.29 -27.61 5.14
CA THR A 247 21.71 -27.88 4.81
C THR A 247 22.67 -26.82 5.33
N ASP A 248 22.21 -25.57 5.39
CA ASP A 248 23.03 -24.42 5.81
C ASP A 248 23.28 -24.34 7.31
N SER A 249 22.38 -24.88 8.12
CA SER A 249 22.52 -24.92 9.58
C SER A 249 22.79 -26.31 10.14
N TYR A 250 22.65 -27.34 9.30
CA TYR A 250 22.64 -28.76 9.66
C TYR A 250 21.60 -29.14 10.73
N ASN A 251 20.68 -28.23 11.03
CA ASN A 251 19.59 -28.48 11.96
C ASN A 251 18.48 -29.27 11.26
N PRO A 252 17.82 -30.21 11.98
CA PRO A 252 16.63 -30.86 11.47
C PRO A 252 15.54 -29.83 11.11
N VAL A 253 14.74 -30.17 10.11
CA VAL A 253 13.57 -29.36 9.76
C VAL A 253 12.46 -29.66 10.77
N ASP A 254 11.95 -28.65 11.46
CA ASP A 254 10.75 -28.82 12.28
C ASP A 254 9.49 -28.81 11.38
N PHE A 255 8.82 -29.95 11.24
CA PHE A 255 7.58 -30.05 10.43
C PHE A 255 6.37 -29.38 11.07
N SER A 256 6.45 -28.96 12.34
CA SER A 256 5.41 -28.20 13.04
C SER A 256 5.69 -26.70 13.13
N GLY A 257 6.91 -26.29 12.77
CA GLY A 257 7.39 -24.93 12.94
C GLY A 257 7.60 -24.17 11.63
N VAL A 258 7.84 -22.87 11.77
CA VAL A 258 8.29 -21.99 10.68
C VAL A 258 9.77 -21.68 10.84
N ARG A 259 10.50 -21.63 9.73
CA ARG A 259 11.86 -21.10 9.70
C ARG A 259 11.83 -19.65 9.24
N ASN A 260 12.31 -18.72 10.06
CA ASN A 260 12.47 -17.33 9.64
C ASN A 260 13.65 -17.18 8.67
N LEU A 261 13.45 -16.44 7.60
CA LEU A 261 14.43 -16.14 6.55
C LEU A 261 14.58 -14.63 6.41
N GLN A 262 15.82 -14.18 6.24
CA GLN A 262 16.16 -12.81 5.89
C GLN A 262 16.74 -12.84 4.47
N LEU A 263 15.92 -12.49 3.48
CA LEU A 263 16.30 -12.55 2.07
C LEU A 263 16.85 -11.20 1.65
N LYS A 264 18.04 -11.19 1.06
CA LYS A 264 18.67 -9.97 0.52
C LYS A 264 18.14 -9.66 -0.88
N THR A 265 18.33 -8.42 -1.32
CA THR A 265 18.15 -8.07 -2.73
C THR A 265 19.04 -8.97 -3.62
N GLY A 266 18.50 -9.45 -4.73
CA GLY A 266 19.17 -10.38 -5.64
C GLY A 266 18.90 -11.84 -5.33
N SER A 267 19.88 -12.71 -5.59
CA SER A 267 19.71 -14.17 -5.46
C SER A 267 19.88 -14.65 -4.02
N ASN A 268 18.99 -15.53 -3.59
CA ASN A 268 18.98 -16.19 -2.29
C ASN A 268 18.74 -17.68 -2.47
N ASN A 269 19.33 -18.49 -1.61
CA ASN A 269 19.25 -19.95 -1.66
C ASN A 269 18.66 -20.50 -0.36
N VAL A 270 17.70 -21.40 -0.47
CA VAL A 270 17.19 -22.22 0.62
C VAL A 270 17.61 -23.65 0.36
N ASN A 271 18.51 -24.16 1.19
CA ASN A 271 19.13 -25.46 0.98
C ASN A 271 18.50 -26.52 1.88
N LEU A 272 18.18 -27.67 1.29
CA LEU A 272 17.57 -28.81 1.95
C LEU A 272 18.36 -30.07 1.65
N SER A 273 18.54 -30.88 2.68
CA SER A 273 19.13 -32.21 2.58
C SER A 273 18.17 -33.25 3.12
N PHE A 274 18.17 -34.42 2.47
CA PHE A 274 17.32 -35.54 2.82
C PHE A 274 18.20 -36.76 3.09
N LYS A 275 17.97 -37.40 4.23
CA LYS A 275 18.76 -38.55 4.71
C LYS A 275 17.81 -39.69 5.08
N PRO A 276 17.91 -40.88 4.47
CA PRO A 276 17.10 -42.01 4.85
C PRO A 276 17.52 -42.50 6.25
N GLN A 277 16.54 -42.96 7.03
CA GLN A 277 16.74 -43.46 8.39
C GLN A 277 16.03 -44.78 8.59
N LEU A 278 16.78 -45.81 8.99
CA LEU A 278 16.22 -47.12 9.32
C LEU A 278 15.42 -47.04 10.62
N VAL A 279 14.27 -47.69 10.67
CA VAL A 279 13.59 -47.95 11.95
C VAL A 279 14.39 -49.02 12.71
N ALA A 280 14.59 -48.83 14.01
CA ALA A 280 15.37 -49.76 14.82
C ALA A 280 14.85 -51.21 14.71
N GLY A 281 15.75 -52.15 14.44
CA GLY A 281 15.45 -53.58 14.30
C GLY A 281 14.77 -53.99 12.98
N GLN A 282 14.60 -53.07 12.02
CA GLN A 282 14.00 -53.36 10.71
C GLN A 282 15.06 -53.49 9.63
N SER A 283 14.80 -54.32 8.61
CA SER A 283 15.66 -54.46 7.43
C SER A 283 14.79 -54.51 6.16
N PRO A 284 14.12 -53.40 5.81
CA PRO A 284 13.18 -53.39 4.70
C PRO A 284 13.91 -53.54 3.35
N THR A 285 13.26 -54.21 2.40
CA THR A 285 13.76 -54.37 1.03
C THR A 285 12.67 -53.95 0.07
N GLY A 286 12.98 -53.01 -0.84
CA GLY A 286 12.04 -52.52 -1.84
C GLY A 286 12.35 -51.11 -2.29
N ALA A 287 11.55 -50.60 -3.23
CA ALA A 287 11.60 -49.22 -3.64
C ALA A 287 10.91 -48.33 -2.60
N PHE A 288 11.40 -47.10 -2.43
CA PHE A 288 10.79 -46.10 -1.56
C PHE A 288 10.66 -44.76 -2.29
N GLN A 289 9.69 -43.97 -1.88
CA GLN A 289 9.47 -42.60 -2.32
C GLN A 289 9.15 -41.74 -1.09
N SER A 290 9.54 -40.47 -1.16
CA SER A 290 9.06 -39.41 -0.27
C SER A 290 8.89 -38.13 -1.08
N GLN A 291 7.86 -37.35 -0.77
CA GLN A 291 7.59 -36.07 -1.40
C GLN A 291 7.39 -35.01 -0.31
N TYR A 292 7.97 -33.84 -0.52
CA TYR A 292 7.88 -32.69 0.37
C TYR A 292 7.47 -31.44 -0.42
N THR A 293 6.70 -30.57 0.23
CA THR A 293 6.34 -29.25 -0.29
C THR A 293 6.97 -28.17 0.57
N LEU A 294 7.86 -27.37 -0.02
CA LEU A 294 8.42 -26.17 0.60
C LEU A 294 7.51 -24.99 0.26
N THR A 295 7.02 -24.28 1.28
CA THR A 295 6.27 -23.03 1.12
C THR A 295 7.10 -21.89 1.70
N ILE A 296 7.23 -20.79 0.95
CA ILE A 296 7.91 -19.57 1.38
C ILE A 296 6.89 -18.42 1.38
N ASP A 297 6.56 -17.92 2.57
CA ASP A 297 5.64 -16.81 2.77
C ASP A 297 6.41 -15.51 2.99
N TYR A 298 6.21 -14.52 2.12
CA TYR A 298 6.88 -13.22 2.18
C TYR A 298 6.09 -12.23 3.06
N ARG A 299 6.81 -11.44 3.87
CA ARG A 299 6.26 -10.43 4.78
C ARG A 299 6.78 -9.04 4.43
#